data_AF-A0A934MQG4-F1
#
_entry.id   AF-A0A934MQG4-F1
#
_cell.length_a   1.000
_cell.length_b   1.000
_cell.length_c   1.000
_cell.angle_alpha   90.00
_cell.angle_beta   90.00
_cell.angle_gamma   90.00
#
_symmetry.space_group_name_H-M   'P 1'
#
loop_
_entity.id
_entity.type
_entity.pdbx_description
1 polymer ?
#
loop_
_entity_poly.entity_id
_entity_poly.type
_entity_poly.pdbx_seq_one_letter_code
_entity_poly.pdbx_strand_id
1 'polypeptide(L)'
;MALRNQVFIWIGLLLALILFLWVFRGVLLPFVVGVALAYLLNPLVNQLQRWHFPRFWATVVVLLSVLILVMSLFYMLVPLIRDQVFELIQRSPAYFADLQELVATWSPEINAWLGPERAAQVQASLSDIARQFMGFLAQLPAELVSIGLTGASVVGFIVLAPFVAFYLLLDWEGMVRGIDGLLPKQHKGEIKSVLADVNTSMAGVIRGQGGVLLLDAAFYATALSLVGLNYGLAIGLLAGLMSFIPFVGFLVGFVLSVGVALVQFAPNWWMVALVAGIYLFWQVIEGNILYPKFVGSSININPVWMMFALLALGAVFGFVGLLLAVPMAAIASVLIRYGVRKYKESALYLGPTEPGGDVTP
;
A
#
# COMPACT_ATOMS: atom_id res chain seq x y z
N MET A 1 -16.69 -34.91 -17.27
CA MET A 1 -17.73 -34.29 -16.40
C MET A 1 -18.47 -33.25 -17.21
N ALA A 2 -19.79 -33.15 -17.09
CA ALA A 2 -20.53 -32.06 -17.73
C ALA A 2 -20.03 -30.71 -17.21
N LEU A 3 -19.88 -29.72 -18.10
CA LEU A 3 -19.41 -28.35 -17.79
C LEU A 3 -20.07 -27.77 -16.53
N ARG A 4 -21.37 -28.05 -16.37
CA ARG A 4 -22.18 -27.68 -15.19
C ARG A 4 -21.57 -28.13 -13.87
N ASN A 5 -21.11 -29.39 -13.77
CA ASN A 5 -20.54 -29.91 -12.53
C ASN A 5 -19.17 -29.29 -12.23
N GLN A 6 -18.39 -28.96 -13.25
CA GLN A 6 -17.13 -28.23 -13.07
C GLN A 6 -17.38 -26.82 -12.54
N VAL A 7 -18.36 -26.10 -13.10
CA VAL A 7 -18.74 -24.75 -12.64
C VAL A 7 -19.16 -24.76 -11.18
N PHE A 8 -20.01 -25.71 -10.75
CA PHE A 8 -20.40 -25.82 -9.33
C PHE A 8 -19.21 -26.11 -8.40
N ILE A 9 -18.28 -26.97 -8.81
CA ILE A 9 -17.07 -27.26 -8.02
C ILE A 9 -16.21 -26.00 -7.88
N TRP A 10 -16.00 -25.24 -8.96
CA TRP A 10 -15.20 -24.00 -8.92
C TRP A 10 -15.86 -22.90 -8.08
N ILE A 11 -17.18 -22.74 -8.18
CA ILE A 11 -17.93 -21.80 -7.33
C ILE A 11 -17.83 -22.22 -5.86
N GLY A 12 -17.98 -23.52 -5.56
CA GLY A 12 -17.83 -24.05 -4.20
C GLY A 12 -16.42 -23.80 -3.63
N LEU A 13 -15.37 -24.05 -4.40
CA LEU A 13 -13.98 -23.77 -4.02
C LEU A 13 -13.75 -22.27 -3.79
N LEU A 14 -14.31 -21.40 -4.63
CA LEU A 14 -14.20 -19.96 -4.48
C LEU A 14 -14.87 -19.49 -3.18
N LEU A 15 -16.09 -19.96 -2.88
CA LEU A 15 -16.81 -19.64 -1.65
C LEU A 15 -16.07 -20.14 -0.40
N ALA A 16 -15.51 -21.36 -0.46
CA ALA A 16 -14.70 -21.91 0.62
C ALA A 16 -13.44 -21.08 0.87
N LEU A 17 -12.77 -20.61 -0.20
CA LEU A 17 -11.61 -19.73 -0.10
C LEU A 17 -11.99 -18.37 0.52
N ILE A 18 -13.11 -17.77 0.11
CA ILE A 18 -13.59 -16.49 0.67
C ILE A 18 -13.90 -16.66 2.17
N LEU A 19 -14.59 -17.75 2.54
CA LEU A 19 -14.91 -18.05 3.94
C LEU A 19 -13.63 -18.25 4.77
N PHE A 20 -12.66 -19.01 4.24
CA PHE A 20 -11.36 -19.21 4.87
C PHE A 20 -10.66 -17.87 5.11
N LEU A 21 -10.53 -17.02 4.08
CA LEU A 21 -9.90 -15.71 4.23
C LEU A 21 -10.62 -14.81 5.24
N TRP A 22 -11.96 -14.89 5.29
CA TRP A 22 -12.76 -14.12 6.24
C TRP A 22 -12.56 -14.59 7.69
N VAL A 23 -12.56 -15.90 7.93
CA VAL A 23 -12.34 -16.50 9.27
C VAL A 23 -10.93 -16.24 9.77
N PHE A 24 -9.91 -16.39 8.92
CA PHE A 24 -8.51 -16.30 9.32
C PHE A 24 -7.89 -14.89 9.18
N ARG A 25 -8.67 -13.87 8.80
CA ARG A 25 -8.18 -12.51 8.53
C ARG A 25 -7.29 -11.92 9.62
N GLY A 26 -7.55 -12.23 10.89
CA GLY A 26 -6.78 -11.74 12.03
C GLY A 26 -5.33 -12.26 12.11
N VAL A 27 -5.03 -13.38 11.45
CA VAL A 27 -3.71 -14.01 11.44
C VAL A 27 -3.03 -13.89 10.07
N LEU A 28 -3.72 -13.39 9.04
CA LEU A 28 -3.18 -13.31 7.67
C LEU A 28 -2.04 -12.30 7.52
N LEU A 29 -2.05 -11.21 8.30
CA LEU A 29 -1.11 -10.10 8.14
C LEU A 29 0.38 -10.53 8.13
N PRO A 30 0.89 -11.32 9.10
CA PRO A 30 2.27 -11.82 9.05
C PRO A 30 2.57 -12.70 7.83
N PHE A 31 1.61 -13.49 7.34
CA PHE A 31 1.79 -14.29 6.12
C PHE A 31 1.86 -13.40 4.89
N VAL A 32 0.99 -12.40 4.78
CA VAL A 32 0.99 -11.44 3.68
C VAL A 32 2.31 -10.68 3.63
N VAL A 33 2.78 -10.19 4.78
CA VAL A 33 4.08 -9.49 4.86
C VAL A 33 5.23 -10.46 4.57
N GLY A 34 5.18 -11.70 5.04
CA GLY A 34 6.17 -12.72 4.71
C GLY A 34 6.25 -13.03 3.21
N VAL A 35 5.11 -13.11 2.53
CA VAL A 35 5.03 -13.25 1.06
C VAL A 35 5.62 -12.02 0.39
N ALA A 36 5.25 -10.81 0.81
CA ALA A 36 5.78 -9.57 0.25
C ALA A 36 7.31 -9.46 0.42
N LEU A 37 7.82 -9.79 1.61
CA LEU A 37 9.25 -9.88 1.88
C LEU A 37 9.93 -10.92 1.00
N ALA A 38 9.35 -12.11 0.83
CA ALA A 38 9.90 -13.13 -0.06
C ALA A 38 10.02 -12.60 -1.50
N TYR A 39 8.97 -11.96 -2.03
CA TYR A 39 9.00 -11.34 -3.36
C TYR A 39 10.06 -10.23 -3.49
N LEU A 40 10.21 -9.40 -2.44
CA LEU A 40 11.17 -8.30 -2.42
C LEU A 40 12.61 -8.80 -2.33
N LEU A 41 12.86 -9.84 -1.53
CA LEU A 41 14.20 -10.35 -1.22
C LEU A 41 14.69 -11.44 -2.17
N ASN A 42 13.80 -12.11 -2.91
CA ASN A 42 14.17 -13.18 -3.86
C ASN A 42 15.26 -12.76 -4.87
N PRO A 43 15.25 -11.55 -5.47
CA PRO A 43 16.35 -11.11 -6.35
C PRO A 43 17.72 -11.09 -5.65
N LEU A 44 17.77 -10.70 -4.38
CA LEU A 44 19.01 -10.66 -3.59
C LEU A 44 19.51 -12.08 -3.30
N VAL A 45 18.61 -13.00 -2.95
CA VAL A 45 18.94 -14.42 -2.75
C VAL A 45 19.50 -15.02 -4.05
N ASN A 46 18.84 -14.79 -5.19
CA ASN A 46 19.30 -15.25 -6.50
C ASN A 46 20.66 -14.65 -6.89
N GLN A 47 20.93 -13.40 -6.49
CA GLN A 47 22.23 -12.76 -6.72
C GLN A 47 23.34 -13.44 -5.91
N LEU A 48 23.10 -13.78 -4.64
CA LEU A 48 24.06 -14.54 -3.83
C LEU A 48 24.26 -15.97 -4.36
N GLN A 49 23.20 -16.61 -4.88
CA GLN A 49 23.34 -17.92 -5.53
C GLN A 49 24.25 -17.88 -6.75
N ARG A 50 24.22 -16.79 -7.53
CA ARG A 50 25.17 -16.58 -8.64
C ARG A 50 26.62 -16.46 -8.17
N TRP A 51 26.84 -16.14 -6.90
CA TRP A 51 28.16 -16.17 -6.26
C TRP A 51 28.49 -17.52 -5.61
N HIS A 52 27.83 -18.61 -6.03
CA HIS A 52 28.03 -19.98 -5.57
C HIS A 52 27.58 -20.27 -4.12
N PHE A 53 26.79 -19.39 -3.49
CA PHE A 53 26.17 -19.72 -2.21
C PHE A 53 25.01 -20.71 -2.42
N PRO A 54 24.94 -21.81 -1.64
CA PRO A 54 23.77 -22.68 -1.68
C PRO A 54 22.55 -21.91 -1.18
N ARG A 55 21.36 -22.25 -1.72
CA ARG A 55 20.10 -21.51 -1.49
C ARG A 55 19.80 -21.25 -0.01
N PHE A 56 20.05 -22.24 0.84
CA PHE A 56 19.86 -22.13 2.28
C PHE A 56 20.67 -20.97 2.87
N TRP A 57 21.98 -20.96 2.67
CA TRP A 57 22.86 -19.91 3.20
C TRP A 57 22.60 -18.54 2.56
N ALA A 58 22.32 -18.50 1.26
CA ALA A 58 21.91 -17.25 0.59
C ALA A 58 20.64 -16.67 1.23
N THR A 59 19.66 -17.51 1.53
CA THR A 59 18.41 -17.12 2.19
C THR A 59 18.65 -16.62 3.61
N VAL A 60 19.41 -17.38 4.42
CA VAL A 60 19.76 -17.00 5.81
C VAL A 60 20.47 -15.66 5.84
N VAL A 61 21.50 -15.46 5.01
CA VAL A 61 22.29 -14.22 5.00
C VAL A 61 21.44 -13.02 4.61
N VAL A 62 20.64 -13.13 3.54
CA VAL A 62 19.78 -12.02 3.09
C VAL A 62 18.73 -11.68 4.16
N LEU A 63 18.04 -12.68 4.71
CA LEU A 63 17.02 -12.45 5.74
C LEU A 63 17.59 -11.86 7.03
N LEU A 64 18.71 -12.40 7.53
CA LEU A 64 19.34 -11.87 8.73
C LEU A 64 19.86 -10.44 8.50
N SER A 65 20.44 -10.16 7.34
CA SER A 65 20.91 -8.81 7.00
C SER A 65 19.75 -7.81 6.99
N VAL A 66 18.62 -8.18 6.38
CA VAL A 66 17.42 -7.33 6.35
C VAL A 66 16.80 -7.19 7.73
N LEU A 67 16.72 -8.28 8.51
CA LEU A 67 16.20 -8.24 9.87
C LEU A 67 17.06 -7.34 10.75
N ILE A 68 18.38 -7.45 10.69
CA ILE A 68 19.31 -6.58 11.42
C ILE A 68 19.13 -5.13 10.99
N LEU A 69 19.04 -4.85 9.69
CA LEU A 69 18.82 -3.50 9.17
C LEU A 69 17.50 -2.92 9.67
N VAL A 70 16.39 -3.65 9.53
CA VAL A 70 15.08 -3.22 9.99
C VAL A 70 15.07 -3.03 11.50
N MET A 71 15.58 -3.97 12.29
CA MET A 71 15.63 -3.83 13.75
C MET A 71 16.50 -2.65 14.19
N SER A 72 17.60 -2.38 13.49
CA SER A 72 18.46 -1.21 13.75
C SER A 72 17.74 0.10 13.43
N LEU A 73 17.05 0.17 12.29
CA LEU A 73 16.22 1.33 11.91
C LEU A 73 15.08 1.52 12.91
N PHE A 74 14.41 0.46 13.35
CA PHE A 74 13.37 0.52 14.37
C PHE A 74 13.94 1.04 15.70
N TYR A 75 15.07 0.49 16.16
CA TYR A 75 15.70 0.93 17.40
C TYR A 75 16.09 2.41 17.37
N MET A 76 16.57 2.92 16.23
CA MET A 76 16.98 4.31 16.07
C MET A 76 15.80 5.28 15.84
N LEU A 77 14.87 4.91 14.95
CA LEU A 77 13.80 5.81 14.50
C LEU A 77 12.59 5.78 15.44
N VAL A 78 12.21 4.64 16.01
CA VAL A 78 11.04 4.54 16.89
C VAL A 78 11.09 5.51 18.06
N PRO A 79 12.17 5.62 18.87
CA PRO A 79 12.19 6.60 19.97
C PRO A 79 12.08 8.04 19.45
N LEU A 80 12.76 8.35 18.35
CA LEU A 80 12.76 9.69 17.77
C LEU A 80 11.39 10.09 17.21
N ILE A 81 10.71 9.17 16.51
CA ILE A 81 9.35 9.36 16.01
C ILE A 81 8.38 9.41 17.19
N ARG A 82 8.53 8.52 18.18
CA ARG A 82 7.69 8.45 19.37
C ARG A 82 7.62 9.81 20.03
N ASP A 83 8.76 10.41 20.34
CA ASP A 83 8.81 11.69 21.06
C ASP A 83 8.17 12.81 20.21
N GLN A 84 8.46 12.87 18.91
CA GLN A 84 7.85 13.84 18.00
C GLN A 84 6.33 13.66 17.85
N VAL A 85 5.83 12.42 17.78
CA VAL A 85 4.40 12.11 17.68
C VAL A 85 3.69 12.46 18.99
N PHE A 86 4.25 12.08 20.14
CA PHE A 86 3.68 12.44 21.44
C PHE A 86 3.64 13.95 21.64
N GLU A 87 4.70 14.66 21.25
CA GLU A 87 4.73 16.12 21.34
C GLU A 87 3.72 16.76 20.37
N LEU A 88 3.61 16.26 19.14
CA LEU A 88 2.59 16.71 18.19
C LEU A 88 1.17 16.52 18.74
N ILE A 89 0.88 15.37 19.37
CA ILE A 89 -0.43 15.12 20.01
C ILE A 89 -0.67 16.05 21.19
N GLN A 90 0.34 16.31 22.02
CA GLN A 90 0.19 17.21 23.17
C GLN A 90 0.04 18.67 22.76
N ARG A 91 0.71 19.09 21.68
CA ARG A 91 0.65 20.47 21.17
C ARG A 91 -0.45 20.68 20.15
N SER A 92 -1.11 19.64 19.63
CA SER A 92 -2.17 19.81 18.62
C SER A 92 -3.30 20.74 19.06
N PRO A 93 -3.78 20.75 20.33
CA PRO A 93 -4.78 21.72 20.76
C PRO A 93 -4.30 23.17 20.63
N ALA A 94 -3.02 23.42 20.94
CA ALA A 94 -2.40 24.73 20.79
C ALA A 94 -2.27 25.13 19.32
N TYR A 95 -1.78 24.22 18.46
CA TYR A 95 -1.73 24.45 17.02
C TYR A 95 -3.11 24.81 16.44
N PHE A 96 -4.19 24.17 16.89
CA PHE A 96 -5.54 24.54 16.45
C PHE A 96 -6.02 25.89 16.99
N ALA A 97 -5.69 26.23 18.24
CA ALA A 97 -6.00 27.54 18.79
C ALA A 97 -5.28 28.64 18.00
N ASP A 98 -3.99 28.45 17.71
CA ASP A 98 -3.18 29.39 16.94
C ASP A 98 -3.70 29.53 15.50
N LEU A 99 -4.12 28.43 14.86
CA LEU A 99 -4.78 28.49 13.55
C LEU A 99 -6.10 29.27 13.59
N GLN A 100 -6.90 29.10 14.63
CA GLN A 100 -8.16 29.85 14.78
C GLN A 100 -7.91 31.33 15.00
N GLU A 101 -6.89 31.69 15.79
CA GLU A 101 -6.47 33.08 15.99
C GLU A 101 -5.94 33.70 14.69
N LEU A 102 -5.16 32.94 13.92
CA LEU A 102 -4.68 33.36 12.61
C LEU A 102 -5.87 33.61 11.67
N VAL A 103 -6.83 32.71 11.58
CA VAL A 103 -8.05 32.93 10.76
C VAL A 103 -8.85 34.14 11.27
N ALA A 104 -8.96 34.34 12.59
CA ALA A 104 -9.67 35.48 13.18
C ALA A 104 -8.97 36.81 12.85
N THR A 105 -7.64 36.84 12.89
CA THR A 105 -6.84 38.03 12.55
C THR A 105 -7.05 38.43 11.09
N TRP A 106 -7.15 37.45 10.19
CA TRP A 106 -7.37 37.67 8.76
C TRP A 106 -8.86 37.75 8.38
N SER A 107 -9.76 37.64 9.36
CA SER A 107 -11.21 37.67 9.14
C SER A 107 -11.69 38.90 8.35
N PRO A 108 -11.18 40.13 8.56
CA PRO A 108 -11.61 41.29 7.77
C PRO A 108 -11.32 41.14 6.27
N GLU A 109 -10.16 40.60 5.91
CA GLU A 109 -9.74 40.39 4.52
C GLU A 109 -10.47 39.20 3.90
N ILE A 110 -10.65 38.12 4.66
CA ILE A 110 -11.45 36.95 4.25
C ILE A 110 -12.91 37.36 4.03
N ASN A 111 -13.49 38.17 4.91
CA ASN A 111 -14.84 38.72 4.78
C ASN A 111 -14.97 39.59 3.53
N ALA A 112 -13.97 40.42 3.24
CA ALA A 112 -13.97 41.28 2.06
C ALA A 112 -13.88 40.48 0.75
N TRP A 113 -13.17 39.34 0.75
CA TRP A 113 -12.95 38.55 -0.46
C TRP A 113 -14.04 37.48 -0.70
N LEU A 114 -14.51 36.82 0.36
CA LEU A 114 -15.45 35.69 0.26
C LEU A 114 -16.90 36.04 0.66
N GLY A 115 -17.09 37.13 1.42
CA GLY A 115 -18.35 37.48 2.08
C GLY A 115 -18.47 36.88 3.50
N PRO A 116 -19.25 37.53 4.40
CA PRO A 116 -19.31 37.16 5.82
C PRO A 116 -19.88 35.75 6.08
N GLU A 117 -20.83 35.30 5.27
CA GLU A 117 -21.38 33.94 5.38
C GLU A 117 -20.33 32.86 5.09
N ARG A 118 -19.51 33.06 4.05
CA ARG A 118 -18.46 32.12 3.68
C ARG A 118 -17.30 32.13 4.67
N ALA A 119 -16.95 33.30 5.21
CA ALA A 119 -15.94 33.40 6.24
C ALA A 119 -16.35 32.67 7.54
N ALA A 120 -17.62 32.81 7.94
CA ALA A 120 -18.18 32.04 9.06
C ALA A 120 -18.15 30.53 8.77
N GLN A 121 -18.46 30.12 7.53
CA GLN A 121 -18.36 28.72 7.10
C GLN A 121 -16.91 28.19 7.16
N VAL A 122 -15.91 28.99 6.77
CA VAL A 122 -14.49 28.61 6.88
C VAL A 122 -14.09 28.38 8.34
N GLN A 123 -14.50 29.27 9.25
CA GLN A 123 -14.19 29.13 10.68
C GLN A 123 -14.89 27.90 11.31
N ALA A 124 -16.15 27.65 10.93
CA ALA A 124 -16.88 26.45 11.34
C ALA A 124 -16.21 25.17 10.80
N SER A 125 -15.81 25.17 9.53
CA SER A 125 -15.14 24.02 8.90
C SER A 125 -13.79 23.72 9.55
N LEU A 126 -13.02 24.76 9.88
CA LEU A 126 -11.76 24.61 10.62
C LEU A 126 -12.00 23.99 12.00
N SER A 127 -13.05 24.42 12.70
CA SER A 127 -13.43 23.88 14.01
C SER A 127 -13.86 22.41 13.94
N ASP A 128 -14.59 22.03 12.90
CA ASP A 128 -15.00 20.64 12.68
C ASP A 128 -13.82 19.74 12.31
N ILE A 129 -12.93 20.20 11.43
CA ILE A 129 -11.68 19.51 11.10
C ILE A 129 -10.83 19.32 12.36
N ALA A 130 -10.70 20.37 13.19
CA ALA A 130 -9.98 20.30 14.45
C ALA A 130 -10.56 19.23 15.39
N ARG A 131 -11.90 19.18 15.53
CA ARG A 131 -12.57 18.16 16.36
C ARG A 131 -12.35 16.75 15.84
N GLN A 132 -12.49 16.54 14.52
CA GLN A 132 -12.28 15.22 13.91
C GLN A 132 -10.83 14.77 14.05
N PHE A 133 -9.89 15.66 13.82
CA PHE A 133 -8.47 15.38 13.93
C PHE A 133 -8.05 15.10 15.38
N MET A 134 -8.55 15.89 16.35
CA MET A 134 -8.36 15.61 17.78
C MET A 134 -8.98 14.28 18.18
N GLY A 135 -10.16 13.94 17.66
CA GLY A 135 -10.80 12.64 17.87
C GLY A 135 -9.97 11.48 17.32
N PHE A 136 -9.40 11.64 16.13
CA PHE A 136 -8.47 10.68 15.54
C PHE A 136 -7.19 10.53 16.39
N LEU A 137 -6.54 11.63 16.77
CA LEU A 137 -5.34 11.61 17.62
C LEU A 137 -5.60 10.99 18.99
N ALA A 138 -6.77 11.25 19.60
CA ALA A 138 -7.14 10.66 20.89
C ALA A 138 -7.36 9.14 20.80
N GLN A 139 -7.74 8.64 19.62
CA GLN A 139 -7.89 7.22 19.36
C GLN A 139 -6.56 6.54 19.03
N LEU A 140 -5.56 7.25 18.51
CA LEU A 140 -4.26 6.65 18.14
C LEU A 140 -3.60 5.83 19.26
N PRO A 141 -3.49 6.27 20.52
CA PRO A 141 -2.90 5.44 21.57
C PRO A 141 -3.69 4.14 21.81
N ALA A 142 -5.03 4.22 21.79
CA ALA A 142 -5.90 3.07 21.96
C ALA A 142 -5.84 2.12 20.76
N GLU A 143 -5.78 2.66 19.54
CA GLU A 143 -5.61 1.89 18.30
C GLU A 143 -4.24 1.23 18.22
N LEU A 144 -3.17 1.93 18.57
CA LEU A 144 -1.82 1.36 18.66
C LEU A 144 -1.80 0.17 19.63
N VAL A 145 -2.46 0.29 20.79
CA VAL A 145 -2.62 -0.82 21.73
C VAL A 145 -3.52 -1.94 21.14
N SER A 146 -4.61 -1.60 20.44
CA SER A 146 -5.58 -2.56 19.89
C SER A 146 -5.17 -3.25 18.59
N ILE A 147 -4.25 -2.65 17.80
CA ILE A 147 -3.59 -3.27 16.63
C ILE A 147 -2.78 -4.52 17.06
N GLY A 148 -2.71 -4.81 18.36
CA GLY A 148 -2.07 -5.99 18.90
C GLY A 148 -0.67 -5.69 19.39
N LEU A 149 -0.32 -4.44 19.67
CA LEU A 149 0.92 -4.08 20.37
C LEU A 149 0.89 -4.47 21.87
N THR A 150 0.09 -5.47 22.27
CA THR A 150 0.52 -6.31 23.39
C THR A 150 1.81 -6.98 22.93
N GLY A 151 2.88 -6.93 23.73
CA GLY A 151 4.20 -7.42 23.30
C GLY A 151 4.19 -8.81 22.64
N ALA A 152 3.22 -9.67 22.99
CA ALA A 152 3.02 -10.99 22.40
C ALA A 152 2.66 -10.98 20.90
N SER A 153 1.73 -10.13 20.43
CA SER A 153 1.31 -10.15 19.01
C SER A 153 2.35 -9.51 18.10
N VAL A 154 3.11 -8.54 18.60
CA VAL A 154 4.26 -7.93 17.91
C VAL A 154 5.39 -8.92 17.76
N VAL A 155 5.74 -9.61 18.85
CA VAL A 155 6.74 -10.68 18.81
C VAL A 155 6.27 -11.77 17.85
N GLY A 156 4.99 -12.14 17.90
CA GLY A 156 4.38 -13.06 16.94
C GLY A 156 4.57 -12.61 15.49
N PHE A 157 4.29 -11.34 15.18
CA PHE A 157 4.48 -10.79 13.83
C PHE A 157 5.95 -10.73 13.39
N ILE A 158 6.84 -10.19 14.25
CA ILE A 158 8.28 -10.05 14.00
C ILE A 158 8.95 -11.41 13.82
N VAL A 159 8.44 -12.47 14.46
CA VAL A 159 8.96 -13.82 14.27
C VAL A 159 8.31 -14.49 13.06
N LEU A 160 6.99 -14.43 12.94
CA LEU A 160 6.24 -15.19 11.94
C LEU A 160 6.44 -14.66 10.52
N ALA A 161 6.49 -13.34 10.31
CA ALA A 161 6.66 -12.80 8.96
C ALA A 161 8.03 -13.16 8.33
N PRO A 162 9.18 -12.98 9.02
CA PRO A 162 10.47 -13.47 8.53
C PRO A 162 10.53 -14.98 8.41
N PHE A 163 9.87 -15.73 9.30
CA PHE A 163 9.79 -17.19 9.20
C PHE A 163 9.05 -17.63 7.93
N VAL A 164 7.90 -17.03 7.64
CA VAL A 164 7.16 -17.28 6.40
C VAL A 164 8.02 -16.90 5.19
N ALA A 165 8.66 -15.73 5.22
CA ALA A 165 9.57 -15.31 4.15
C ALA A 165 10.71 -16.30 3.93
N PHE A 166 11.29 -16.84 5.02
CA PHE A 166 12.36 -17.83 4.99
C PHE A 166 11.94 -19.10 4.25
N TYR A 167 10.81 -19.69 4.63
CA TYR A 167 10.31 -20.91 3.99
C TYR A 167 9.94 -20.68 2.53
N LEU A 168 9.30 -19.55 2.22
CA LEU A 168 8.97 -19.20 0.84
C LEU A 168 10.23 -18.98 -0.01
N LEU A 169 11.25 -18.31 0.50
CA LEU A 169 12.51 -18.12 -0.23
C LEU A 169 13.26 -19.44 -0.42
N LEU A 170 13.26 -20.30 0.61
CA LEU A 170 13.98 -21.57 0.59
C LEU A 170 13.36 -22.59 -0.36
N ASP A 171 12.03 -22.77 -0.32
CA ASP A 171 11.34 -23.88 -1.01
C ASP A 171 10.21 -23.44 -1.96
N TRP A 172 10.28 -22.23 -2.50
CA TRP A 172 9.33 -21.77 -3.53
C TRP A 172 9.14 -22.79 -4.66
N GLU A 173 10.24 -23.38 -5.15
CA GLU A 173 10.21 -24.35 -6.24
C GLU A 173 9.60 -25.69 -5.83
N GLY A 174 9.79 -26.14 -4.60
CA GLY A 174 9.09 -27.32 -4.07
C GLY A 174 7.59 -27.11 -4.02
N MET A 175 7.15 -25.96 -3.49
CA MET A 175 5.74 -25.59 -3.43
C MET A 175 5.10 -25.51 -4.83
N VAL A 176 5.77 -24.86 -5.78
CA VAL A 176 5.30 -24.76 -7.18
C VAL A 176 5.23 -26.14 -7.83
N ARG A 177 6.21 -27.02 -7.61
CA ARG A 177 6.17 -28.41 -8.12
C ARG A 177 5.02 -29.23 -7.54
N GLY A 178 4.72 -29.05 -6.26
CA GLY A 178 3.57 -29.69 -5.61
C GLY A 178 2.25 -29.29 -6.28
N ILE A 179 2.05 -27.99 -6.50
CA ILE A 179 0.89 -27.46 -7.24
C ILE A 179 0.90 -27.98 -8.69
N ASP A 180 2.06 -28.08 -9.33
CA ASP A 180 2.20 -28.55 -10.71
C ASP A 180 1.73 -30.00 -10.93
N GLY A 181 1.79 -30.82 -9.88
CA GLY A 181 1.27 -32.18 -9.86
C GLY A 181 -0.25 -32.25 -9.78
N LEU A 182 -0.91 -31.20 -9.28
CA LEU A 182 -2.36 -31.13 -9.12
C LEU A 182 -3.08 -30.55 -10.35
N LEU A 183 -2.33 -29.96 -11.29
CA LEU A 183 -2.93 -29.31 -12.46
C LEU A 183 -3.52 -30.32 -13.46
N PRO A 184 -4.74 -30.07 -13.98
CA PRO A 184 -5.32 -30.88 -15.04
C PRO A 184 -4.43 -30.92 -16.29
N LYS A 185 -4.02 -32.13 -16.73
CA LYS A 185 -3.04 -32.32 -17.82
C LYS A 185 -3.38 -31.54 -19.11
N GLN A 186 -4.65 -31.50 -19.49
CA GLN A 186 -5.12 -30.84 -20.73
C GLN A 186 -4.95 -29.32 -20.71
N HIS A 187 -5.10 -28.67 -19.54
CA HIS A 187 -5.08 -27.21 -19.41
C HIS A 187 -3.78 -26.72 -18.73
N LYS A 188 -2.84 -27.64 -18.47
CA LYS A 188 -1.63 -27.38 -17.68
C LYS A 188 -0.79 -26.24 -18.25
N GLY A 189 -0.59 -26.21 -19.57
CA GLY A 189 0.18 -25.15 -20.23
C GLY A 189 -0.48 -23.78 -20.10
N GLU A 190 -1.80 -23.71 -20.28
CA GLU A 190 -2.58 -22.48 -20.15
C GLU A 190 -2.56 -21.96 -18.71
N ILE A 191 -2.80 -22.83 -17.72
CA ILE A 191 -2.74 -22.45 -16.30
C ILE A 191 -1.34 -21.94 -15.92
N LYS A 192 -0.26 -22.60 -16.38
CA LYS A 192 1.12 -22.15 -16.13
C LYS A 192 1.38 -20.76 -16.70
N SER A 193 0.87 -20.48 -17.91
CA SER A 193 0.99 -19.15 -18.51
C SER A 193 0.32 -18.09 -17.63
N VAL A 194 -0.92 -18.33 -17.18
CA VAL A 194 -1.63 -17.37 -16.33
C VAL A 194 -0.93 -17.18 -14.99
N LEU A 195 -0.45 -18.25 -14.36
CA LEU A 195 0.30 -18.16 -13.10
C LEU A 195 1.63 -17.41 -13.27
N ALA A 196 2.30 -17.54 -14.40
CA ALA A 196 3.50 -16.78 -14.71
C ALA A 196 3.21 -15.28 -14.89
N ASP A 197 2.09 -14.94 -15.55
CA ASP A 197 1.63 -13.56 -15.70
C ASP A 197 1.28 -12.94 -14.34
N VAL A 198 0.56 -13.69 -13.49
CA VAL A 198 0.24 -13.30 -12.11
C VAL A 198 1.51 -13.08 -11.30
N ASN A 199 2.46 -14.02 -11.34
CA ASN A 199 3.72 -13.92 -10.61
C ASN A 199 4.54 -12.69 -11.05
N THR A 200 4.59 -12.41 -12.36
CA THR A 200 5.29 -11.25 -12.91
C THR A 200 4.65 -9.95 -12.45
N SER A 201 3.32 -9.88 -12.49
CA SER A 201 2.56 -8.73 -12.01
C SER A 201 2.75 -8.51 -10.51
N MET A 202 2.56 -9.55 -9.67
CA MET A 202 2.78 -9.47 -8.22
C MET A 202 4.21 -9.05 -7.86
N ALA A 203 5.21 -9.65 -8.49
CA ALA A 203 6.61 -9.33 -8.25
C ALA A 203 6.93 -7.87 -8.63
N GLY A 204 6.33 -7.35 -9.69
CA GLY A 204 6.48 -5.96 -10.09
C GLY A 204 5.78 -4.99 -9.15
N VAL A 205 4.55 -5.29 -8.71
CA VAL A 205 3.83 -4.48 -7.72
C VAL A 205 4.56 -4.41 -6.39
N ILE A 206 4.94 -5.55 -5.81
CA ILE A 206 5.54 -5.61 -4.48
C ILE A 206 6.90 -4.87 -4.47
N ARG A 207 7.74 -5.10 -5.49
CA ARG A 207 9.04 -4.42 -5.60
C ARG A 207 8.89 -2.94 -5.94
N GLY A 208 7.95 -2.62 -6.82
CA GLY A 208 7.66 -1.25 -7.20
C GLY A 208 7.17 -0.41 -6.02
N GLN A 209 6.12 -0.89 -5.34
CA GLN A 209 5.54 -0.22 -4.18
C GLN A 209 6.53 -0.13 -3.02
N GLY A 210 7.31 -1.19 -2.78
CA GLY A 210 8.37 -1.15 -1.76
C GLY A 210 9.43 -0.09 -2.05
N GLY A 211 9.82 0.08 -3.32
CA GLY A 211 10.75 1.12 -3.74
C GLY A 211 10.18 2.53 -3.60
N VAL A 212 8.94 2.74 -4.02
CA VAL A 212 8.23 4.04 -3.90
C VAL A 212 8.11 4.43 -2.42
N LEU A 213 7.62 3.54 -1.56
CA LEU A 213 7.45 3.80 -0.13
C LEU A 213 8.77 4.18 0.57
N LEU A 214 9.87 3.49 0.26
CA LEU A 214 11.17 3.82 0.84
C LEU A 214 11.67 5.19 0.37
N LEU A 215 11.43 5.51 -0.91
CA LEU A 215 11.84 6.78 -1.49
C LEU A 215 11.01 7.94 -0.92
N ASP A 216 9.70 7.78 -0.79
CA ASP A 216 8.80 8.79 -0.21
C ASP A 216 9.16 9.05 1.26
N ALA A 217 9.36 7.99 2.04
CA ALA A 217 9.74 8.11 3.45
C ALA A 217 11.09 8.83 3.59
N ALA A 218 12.08 8.48 2.78
CA ALA A 218 13.37 9.15 2.80
C ALA A 218 13.25 10.62 2.35
N PHE A 219 12.56 10.88 1.24
CA PHE A 219 12.41 12.22 0.67
C PHE A 219 11.66 13.15 1.62
N TYR A 220 10.46 12.78 2.08
CA TYR A 220 9.67 13.65 2.94
C TYR A 220 10.34 13.86 4.30
N ALA A 221 10.88 12.79 4.91
CA ALA A 221 11.55 12.92 6.21
C ALA A 221 12.78 13.83 6.13
N THR A 222 13.57 13.74 5.05
CA THR A 222 14.75 14.61 4.87
C THR A 222 14.34 16.03 4.48
N ALA A 223 13.49 16.20 3.47
CA ALA A 223 13.08 17.51 2.97
C ALA A 223 12.42 18.36 4.06
N LEU A 224 11.46 17.80 4.80
CA LEU A 224 10.77 18.53 5.87
C LEU A 224 11.70 18.84 7.05
N SER A 225 12.59 17.92 7.40
CA SER A 225 13.59 18.15 8.45
C SER A 225 14.59 19.25 8.05
N LEU A 226 15.02 19.29 6.79
CA LEU A 226 15.94 20.31 6.27
C LEU A 226 15.30 21.70 6.21
N VAL A 227 13.99 21.77 5.95
CA VAL A 227 13.22 23.03 6.04
C VAL A 227 13.12 23.52 7.49
N GLY A 228 13.38 22.65 8.47
CA GLY A 228 13.23 22.96 9.89
C GLY A 228 11.77 22.91 10.35
N LEU A 229 10.91 22.18 9.64
CA LEU A 229 9.53 21.98 10.08
C LEU A 229 9.51 21.17 11.39
N ASN A 230 8.74 21.64 12.38
CA ASN A 230 8.53 20.91 13.63
C ASN A 230 7.94 19.54 13.31
N TYR A 231 8.52 18.50 13.91
CA TYR A 231 8.12 17.11 13.68
C TYR A 231 8.29 16.63 12.22
N GLY A 232 9.10 17.34 11.41
CA GLY A 232 9.26 17.06 9.98
C GLY A 232 9.73 15.62 9.69
N LEU A 233 10.60 15.06 10.53
CA LEU A 233 11.01 13.66 10.42
C LEU A 233 9.84 12.71 10.65
N ALA A 234 9.09 12.87 11.75
CA ALA A 234 7.97 12.01 12.08
C ALA A 234 6.85 12.13 11.03
N ILE A 235 6.46 13.35 10.65
CA ILE A 235 5.43 13.58 9.63
C ILE A 235 5.88 12.99 8.28
N GLY A 236 7.14 13.21 7.88
CA GLY A 236 7.65 12.70 6.62
C GLY A 236 7.76 11.16 6.57
N LEU A 237 8.21 10.52 7.65
CA LEU A 237 8.23 9.06 7.75
C LEU A 237 6.82 8.48 7.78
N LEU A 238 5.88 9.08 8.52
CA LEU A 238 4.49 8.64 8.52
C LEU A 238 3.84 8.79 7.13
N ALA A 239 4.04 9.92 6.47
CA ALA A 239 3.55 10.17 5.12
C ALA A 239 4.10 9.14 4.12
N GLY A 240 5.42 8.88 4.14
CA GLY A 240 6.04 7.89 3.28
C GLY A 240 5.59 6.46 3.58
N LEU A 241 5.49 6.06 4.85
CA LEU A 241 4.99 4.73 5.21
C LEU A 241 3.52 4.53 4.82
N MET A 242 2.70 5.58 4.91
CA MET A 242 1.31 5.57 4.48
C MET A 242 1.15 5.60 2.95
N SER A 243 2.20 5.94 2.18
CA SER A 243 2.14 5.94 0.70
C SER A 243 1.99 4.54 0.11
N PHE A 244 2.11 3.48 0.93
CA PHE A 244 1.66 2.15 0.57
C PHE A 244 0.21 2.15 0.07
N ILE A 245 -0.64 2.97 0.68
CA ILE A 245 -2.01 3.19 0.24
C ILE A 245 -2.01 4.40 -0.71
N PRO A 246 -2.42 4.22 -1.99
CA PRO A 246 -2.42 5.30 -2.96
C PRO A 246 -3.09 6.58 -2.45
N PHE A 247 -2.40 7.72 -2.63
CA PHE A 247 -2.80 9.07 -2.21
C PHE A 247 -2.90 9.34 -0.70
N VAL A 248 -3.01 8.31 0.16
CA VAL A 248 -3.18 8.52 1.61
C VAL A 248 -1.95 9.13 2.23
N GLY A 249 -0.76 8.62 1.91
CA GLY A 249 0.51 9.15 2.40
C GLY A 249 0.70 10.64 2.07
N PHE A 250 0.46 11.00 0.81
CA PHE A 250 0.48 12.38 0.36
C PHE A 250 -0.53 13.25 1.11
N LEU A 251 -1.81 12.84 1.17
CA LEU A 251 -2.87 13.66 1.78
C LEU A 251 -2.62 13.89 3.27
N VAL A 252 -2.33 12.83 4.03
CA VAL A 252 -2.07 12.92 5.47
C VAL A 252 -0.82 13.76 5.71
N GLY A 253 0.27 13.48 5.01
CA GLY A 253 1.51 14.24 5.13
C GLY A 253 1.32 15.72 4.79
N PHE A 254 0.68 16.02 3.67
CA PHE A 254 0.43 17.38 3.21
C PHE A 254 -0.38 18.19 4.22
N VAL A 255 -1.50 17.64 4.69
CA VAL A 255 -2.37 18.33 5.66
C VAL A 255 -1.62 18.58 6.97
N LEU A 256 -0.90 17.59 7.49
CA LEU A 256 -0.11 17.74 8.72
C LEU A 256 0.99 18.77 8.56
N SER A 257 1.80 18.65 7.52
CA SER A 257 2.95 19.53 7.30
C SER A 257 2.54 20.97 7.02
N VAL A 258 1.52 21.18 6.18
CA VAL A 258 1.02 22.53 5.91
C VAL A 258 0.34 23.10 7.15
N GLY A 259 -0.45 22.33 7.88
CA GLY A 259 -1.07 22.77 9.14
C GLY A 259 -0.04 23.24 10.17
N VAL A 260 1.01 22.44 10.39
CA VAL A 260 2.13 22.82 11.27
C VAL A 260 2.88 24.04 10.72
N ALA A 261 3.15 24.09 9.42
CA ALA A 261 3.88 25.19 8.78
C ALA A 261 3.12 26.53 8.90
N LEU A 262 1.80 26.52 8.74
CA LEU A 262 0.95 27.70 8.85
C LEU A 262 1.11 28.40 10.21
N VAL A 263 1.18 27.63 11.29
CA VAL A 263 1.38 28.17 12.64
C VAL A 263 2.84 28.49 12.90
N GLN A 264 3.74 27.56 12.56
CA GLN A 264 5.16 27.66 12.89
C GLN A 264 5.84 28.85 12.19
N PHE A 265 5.51 29.07 10.92
CA PHE A 265 6.22 30.05 10.10
C PHE A 265 5.44 31.34 9.89
N ALA A 266 4.20 31.48 10.38
CA ALA A 266 3.46 32.74 10.25
C ALA A 266 4.25 33.93 10.84
N PRO A 267 4.28 35.10 10.16
CA PRO A 267 3.61 35.45 8.90
C PRO A 267 4.44 35.17 7.63
N ASN A 268 5.54 34.42 7.71
CA ASN A 268 6.39 34.08 6.57
C ASN A 268 5.73 32.99 5.69
N TRP A 269 4.80 33.42 4.84
CA TRP A 269 4.07 32.56 3.90
C TRP A 269 4.96 31.87 2.86
N TRP A 270 6.18 32.38 2.62
CA TRP A 270 7.12 31.74 1.70
C TRP A 270 7.55 30.36 2.19
N MET A 271 7.76 30.19 3.50
CA MET A 271 8.09 28.88 4.08
C MET A 271 6.92 27.90 3.99
N VAL A 272 5.68 28.39 4.18
CA VAL A 272 4.47 27.58 4.00
C VAL A 272 4.32 27.13 2.54
N ALA A 273 4.53 28.05 1.59
CA ALA A 273 4.51 27.76 0.17
C ALA A 273 5.61 26.77 -0.23
N LEU A 274 6.78 26.85 0.42
CA LEU A 274 7.88 25.91 0.22
C LEU A 274 7.52 24.49 0.71
N VAL A 275 6.92 24.35 1.90
CA VAL A 275 6.44 23.07 2.42
C VAL A 275 5.37 22.47 1.50
N ALA A 276 4.38 23.26 1.09
CA ALA A 276 3.37 22.81 0.13
C ALA A 276 4.01 22.45 -1.22
N GLY A 277 4.98 23.25 -1.67
CA GLY A 277 5.74 23.04 -2.90
C GLY A 277 6.51 21.72 -2.91
N ILE A 278 7.12 21.31 -1.79
CA ILE A 278 7.80 20.01 -1.64
C ILE A 278 6.83 18.86 -1.96
N TYR A 279 5.64 18.90 -1.36
CA TYR A 279 4.63 17.86 -1.58
C TYR A 279 4.11 17.86 -3.03
N LEU A 280 3.74 19.03 -3.57
CA LEU A 280 3.23 19.12 -4.94
C LEU A 280 4.27 18.70 -5.98
N PHE A 281 5.52 19.15 -5.79
CA PHE A 281 6.64 18.75 -6.63
C PHE A 281 6.87 17.24 -6.58
N TRP A 282 6.89 16.68 -5.38
CA TRP A 282 7.06 15.24 -5.21
C TRP A 282 5.90 14.44 -5.79
N GLN A 283 4.65 14.87 -5.60
CA GLN A 283 3.47 14.21 -6.15
C GLN A 283 3.51 14.14 -7.68
N VAL A 284 4.03 15.19 -8.33
CA VAL A 284 4.24 15.21 -9.79
C VAL A 284 5.32 14.20 -10.19
N ILE A 285 6.44 14.15 -9.48
CA ILE A 285 7.52 13.17 -9.71
C ILE A 285 7.01 11.75 -9.50
N GLU A 286 6.29 11.52 -8.40
CA GLU A 286 5.75 10.22 -8.03
C GLU A 286 4.77 9.74 -9.09
N GLY A 287 3.76 10.55 -9.42
CA GLY A 287 2.73 10.16 -10.37
C GLY A 287 3.22 10.00 -11.82
N ASN A 288 4.18 10.82 -12.27
CA ASN A 288 4.60 10.85 -13.68
C ASN A 288 5.89 10.09 -13.97
N ILE A 289 6.75 9.88 -12.97
CA ILE A 289 8.07 9.26 -13.16
C ILE A 289 8.19 7.98 -12.34
N LEU A 290 8.00 8.06 -11.03
CA LEU A 290 8.25 6.91 -10.14
C LEU A 290 7.21 5.82 -10.38
N TYR A 291 5.93 6.15 -10.29
CA TYR A 291 4.86 5.17 -10.39
C TYR A 291 4.89 4.42 -11.73
N PRO A 292 5.04 5.06 -12.91
CA PRO A 292 5.19 4.35 -14.18
C PRO A 292 6.44 3.46 -14.24
N LYS A 293 7.57 3.92 -13.67
CA LYS A 293 8.86 3.20 -13.71
C LYS A 293 8.90 2.00 -12.77
N PHE A 294 8.31 2.13 -11.59
CA PHE A 294 8.35 1.12 -10.53
C PHE A 294 7.15 0.18 -10.55
N VAL A 295 5.94 0.69 -10.81
CA VAL A 295 4.66 -0.04 -10.68
C VAL A 295 3.91 -0.16 -12.01
N GLY A 296 4.10 0.79 -12.93
CA GLY A 296 3.24 1.00 -14.11
C GLY A 296 3.16 -0.17 -15.11
N SER A 297 4.23 -0.95 -15.28
CA SER A 297 4.17 -2.16 -16.12
C SER A 297 3.35 -3.30 -15.49
N SER A 298 3.13 -3.25 -14.18
CA SER A 298 2.54 -4.34 -13.40
C SER A 298 1.04 -4.17 -13.17
N ILE A 299 0.56 -2.91 -13.23
CA ILE A 299 -0.83 -2.53 -12.95
C ILE A 299 -1.34 -1.60 -14.03
N ASN A 300 -1.73 -2.15 -15.16
CA ASN A 300 -2.42 -1.39 -16.19
C ASN A 300 -3.94 -1.43 -15.90
N ILE A 301 -4.34 -0.75 -14.83
CA ILE A 301 -5.70 -0.69 -14.29
C ILE A 301 -6.13 0.78 -14.20
N ASN A 302 -7.37 1.08 -14.59
CA ASN A 302 -7.95 2.42 -14.44
C ASN A 302 -7.99 2.81 -12.94
N PRO A 303 -7.61 4.06 -12.57
CA PRO A 303 -7.65 4.54 -11.18
C PRO A 303 -8.96 4.26 -10.43
N VAL A 304 -10.11 4.31 -11.11
CA VAL A 304 -11.42 4.01 -10.50
C VAL A 304 -11.49 2.59 -9.94
N TRP A 305 -10.94 1.60 -10.66
CA TRP A 305 -10.90 0.22 -10.19
C TRP A 305 -9.93 0.03 -9.03
N MET A 306 -8.85 0.82 -8.97
CA MET A 306 -7.93 0.82 -7.84
C MET A 306 -8.61 1.38 -6.58
N MET A 307 -9.32 2.51 -6.70
CA MET A 307 -10.12 3.07 -5.60
C MET A 307 -11.20 2.09 -5.15
N PHE A 308 -11.90 1.45 -6.08
CA PHE A 308 -12.88 0.42 -5.75
C PHE A 308 -12.25 -0.75 -4.99
N ALA A 309 -11.10 -1.26 -5.44
CA ALA A 309 -10.39 -2.35 -4.77
C ALA A 309 -9.99 -1.95 -3.33
N LEU A 310 -9.49 -0.74 -3.13
CA LEU A 310 -9.14 -0.20 -1.81
C LEU A 310 -10.36 -0.16 -0.88
N LEU A 311 -11.47 0.42 -1.34
CA LEU A 311 -12.68 0.55 -0.54
C LEU A 311 -13.32 -0.82 -0.25
N ALA A 312 -13.43 -1.69 -1.26
CA ALA A 312 -14.06 -3.00 -1.12
C ALA A 312 -13.23 -3.93 -0.22
N LEU A 313 -11.92 -4.05 -0.46
CA LEU A 313 -11.06 -4.92 0.35
C LEU A 313 -10.84 -4.33 1.75
N GLY A 314 -10.72 -3.01 1.87
CA GLY A 314 -10.66 -2.32 3.16
C GLY A 314 -11.91 -2.56 4.02
N ALA A 315 -13.10 -2.52 3.43
CA ALA A 315 -14.35 -2.80 4.14
C ALA A 315 -14.46 -4.26 4.62
N VAL A 316 -14.00 -5.23 3.83
CA VAL A 316 -14.15 -6.66 4.13
C VAL A 316 -13.04 -7.19 5.06
N PHE A 317 -11.79 -6.79 4.79
CA PHE A 317 -10.59 -7.32 5.44
C PHE A 317 -9.84 -6.29 6.30
N GLY A 318 -10.38 -5.07 6.45
CA GLY A 318 -9.76 -4.01 7.25
C GLY A 318 -8.41 -3.57 6.66
N PHE A 319 -7.45 -3.29 7.55
CA PHE A 319 -6.09 -2.88 7.16
C PHE A 319 -5.39 -3.90 6.26
N VAL A 320 -5.57 -5.21 6.50
CA VAL A 320 -5.02 -6.27 5.63
C VAL A 320 -5.57 -6.14 4.20
N GLY A 321 -6.85 -5.80 4.07
CA GLY A 321 -7.49 -5.57 2.78
C GLY A 321 -6.93 -4.38 2.03
N LEU A 322 -6.70 -3.26 2.73
CA LEU A 322 -6.03 -2.08 2.18
C LEU A 322 -4.60 -2.42 1.71
N LEU A 323 -3.85 -3.18 2.52
CA LEU A 323 -2.49 -3.63 2.19
C LEU A 323 -2.48 -4.53 0.94
N LEU A 324 -3.48 -5.40 0.81
CA LEU A 324 -3.60 -6.32 -0.30
C LEU A 324 -4.26 -5.71 -1.53
N ALA A 325 -4.84 -4.51 -1.45
CA ALA A 325 -5.67 -3.98 -2.52
C ALA A 325 -4.93 -3.87 -3.85
N VAL A 326 -3.70 -3.36 -3.82
CA VAL A 326 -2.88 -3.15 -5.01
C VAL A 326 -2.44 -4.50 -5.63
N PRO A 327 -1.84 -5.46 -4.88
CA PRO A 327 -1.55 -6.79 -5.41
C PRO A 327 -2.80 -7.54 -5.91
N MET A 328 -3.91 -7.48 -5.17
CA MET A 328 -5.14 -8.19 -5.54
C MET A 328 -5.78 -7.59 -6.80
N ALA A 329 -5.74 -6.27 -6.96
CA ALA A 329 -6.15 -5.61 -8.19
C ALA A 329 -5.27 -6.06 -9.37
N ALA A 330 -3.96 -6.18 -9.17
CA ALA A 330 -3.03 -6.65 -10.18
C ALA A 330 -3.34 -8.09 -10.64
N ILE A 331 -3.57 -9.00 -9.69
CA ILE A 331 -4.02 -10.38 -9.96
C ILE A 331 -5.35 -10.37 -10.74
N ALA A 332 -6.33 -9.59 -10.25
CA ALA A 332 -7.63 -9.48 -10.89
C ALA A 332 -7.51 -8.97 -12.34
N SER A 333 -6.65 -7.99 -12.60
CA SER A 333 -6.38 -7.48 -13.95
C SER A 333 -5.85 -8.56 -14.88
N VAL A 334 -4.89 -9.39 -14.43
CA VAL A 334 -4.38 -10.52 -15.21
C VAL A 334 -5.49 -11.52 -15.53
N LEU A 335 -6.28 -11.91 -14.52
CA LEU A 335 -7.37 -12.87 -14.68
C LEU A 335 -8.49 -12.35 -15.59
N ILE A 336 -8.87 -11.08 -15.47
CA ILE A 336 -9.88 -10.43 -16.31
C ILE A 336 -9.38 -10.37 -17.76
N ARG A 337 -8.13 -9.95 -18.00
CA ARG A 337 -7.53 -9.90 -19.36
C ARG A 337 -7.53 -11.28 -20.01
N TYR A 338 -7.14 -12.30 -19.25
CA TYR A 338 -7.21 -13.69 -19.68
C TYR A 338 -8.64 -14.11 -20.00
N GLY A 339 -9.59 -13.83 -19.10
CA GLY A 339 -11.01 -14.16 -19.28
C GLY A 339 -11.63 -13.48 -20.51
N VAL A 340 -11.32 -12.21 -20.74
CA VAL A 340 -11.77 -11.46 -21.93
C VAL A 340 -11.18 -12.04 -23.21
N ARG A 341 -9.89 -12.38 -23.21
CA ARG A 341 -9.26 -13.06 -24.36
C ARG A 341 -9.98 -14.38 -24.67
N LYS A 342 -10.19 -15.21 -23.63
CA LYS A 342 -10.87 -16.50 -23.80
C LYS A 342 -12.33 -16.35 -24.25
N TYR A 343 -13.04 -15.34 -23.74
CA TYR A 343 -14.39 -15.02 -24.16
C TYR A 343 -14.43 -14.66 -25.65
N LYS A 344 -13.51 -13.81 -26.12
CA LYS A 344 -13.42 -13.42 -27.54
C LYS A 344 -13.04 -14.56 -28.47
N GLU A 345 -12.31 -15.55 -27.98
CA GLU A 345 -11.97 -16.78 -28.71
C GLU A 345 -13.11 -17.82 -28.69
N SER A 346 -14.12 -17.62 -27.84
CA SER A 346 -15.18 -18.60 -27.66
C SER A 346 -16.25 -18.53 -28.76
N ALA A 347 -16.89 -19.67 -29.03
CA ALA A 347 -18.05 -19.75 -29.92
C ALA A 347 -19.22 -18.84 -29.50
N LEU A 348 -19.29 -18.48 -28.20
CA LEU A 348 -20.27 -17.54 -27.68
C LEU A 348 -20.07 -16.11 -28.25
N TYR A 349 -18.83 -15.72 -28.51
CA TYR A 349 -18.50 -14.40 -29.07
C TYR A 349 -18.41 -14.41 -30.60
N LEU A 350 -17.76 -15.44 -31.17
CA LEU A 350 -17.56 -15.54 -32.62
C LEU A 350 -18.84 -15.91 -33.39
N GLY A 351 -19.87 -16.39 -32.68
CA GLY A 351 -21.09 -16.91 -33.29
C GLY A 351 -20.89 -18.30 -33.90
N PRO A 352 -21.97 -18.96 -34.36
CA PRO A 352 -21.86 -20.23 -35.06
C PRO A 352 -21.06 -20.06 -36.34
N THR A 353 -19.95 -20.79 -36.49
CA THR A 353 -19.32 -20.94 -37.82
C THR A 353 -20.26 -21.74 -38.70
N GLU A 354 -20.81 -21.14 -39.76
CA GLU A 354 -21.60 -21.88 -40.75
C GLU A 354 -20.76 -23.01 -41.34
N PRO A 355 -21.18 -24.28 -41.21
CA PRO A 355 -20.53 -25.39 -41.87
C PRO A 355 -21.02 -25.41 -43.33
N GLY A 356 -20.30 -24.78 -44.26
CA GLY A 356 -20.57 -24.98 -45.70
C GLY A 356 -20.42 -23.80 -46.65
N GLY A 357 -19.53 -22.83 -46.39
CA GLY A 357 -19.11 -21.90 -47.44
C GLY A 357 -18.05 -22.54 -48.33
N ASP A 358 -18.48 -23.37 -49.29
CA ASP A 358 -17.62 -23.78 -50.41
C ASP A 358 -17.10 -22.52 -51.11
N VAL A 359 -15.81 -22.23 -50.91
CA VAL A 359 -15.06 -21.38 -51.83
C VAL A 359 -14.74 -22.27 -53.03
N THR A 360 -15.67 -22.36 -53.98
CA THR A 360 -15.36 -22.86 -55.33
C THR A 360 -14.45 -21.85 -56.04
N PRO A 361 -13.50 -22.33 -56.88
CA PRO A 361 -12.27 -21.66 -57.26
C PRO A 361 -12.42 -20.40 -58.13
#